data_AF-T0YEN8-F1
#
_entry.id   AF-T0YEN8-F1
#
_cell.length_a   1.000
_cell.length_b   1.000
_cell.length_c   1.000
_cell.angle_alpha   90.00
_cell.angle_beta   90.00
_cell.angle_gamma   90.00
#
_symmetry.space_group_name_H-M   'P 1'
#
loop_
_entity.id
_entity.type
_entity.pdbx_description
1 polymer ?
#
loop_
_entity_poly.entity_id
_entity_poly.type
_entity_poly.pdbx_seq_one_letter_code
_entity_poly.pdbx_strand_id
1 'polypeptide(L)'
;MPIDFTFTPDQEAFRQAARSFLEKEVAPVVAEMDEREEFPTRSITRLREEGYFGIPIPEEYGGLGLGKVGYCIFLEELGKIDASHGTIVGAHTSLGTTPLLYYGTEAQKRRWLVPAARGERLLAYSLTEPGS
;
A
#
# COMPACT_ATOMS: atom_id res chain seq x y z
N MET A 1 -20.17 -15.47 -23.04
CA MET A 1 -19.31 -16.13 -22.04
C MET A 1 -19.71 -15.60 -20.67
N PRO A 2 -19.87 -16.44 -19.65
CA PRO A 2 -20.02 -15.96 -18.28
C PRO A 2 -18.77 -15.17 -17.86
N ILE A 3 -18.94 -14.18 -16.99
CA ILE A 3 -17.84 -13.42 -16.41
C ILE A 3 -17.09 -14.35 -15.43
N ASP A 4 -15.78 -14.43 -15.57
CA ASP A 4 -14.90 -15.16 -14.66
C ASP A 4 -14.39 -14.20 -13.57
N PHE A 5 -14.60 -14.57 -12.30
CA PHE A 5 -14.20 -13.80 -11.12
C PHE A 5 -13.00 -14.41 -10.39
N THR A 6 -12.40 -15.47 -10.94
CA THR A 6 -11.21 -16.09 -10.35
C THR A 6 -9.98 -15.20 -10.55
N PHE A 7 -9.04 -15.25 -9.60
CA PHE A 7 -7.76 -14.61 -9.77
C PHE A 7 -6.93 -15.33 -10.85
N THR A 8 -6.19 -14.54 -11.62
CA THR A 8 -5.14 -15.08 -12.49
C THR A 8 -4.08 -15.80 -11.64
N PRO A 9 -3.29 -16.73 -12.22
CA PRO A 9 -2.21 -17.40 -11.51
C PRO A 9 -1.23 -16.41 -10.83
N ASP A 10 -0.89 -15.31 -11.50
CA ASP A 10 0.02 -14.29 -10.96
C ASP A 10 -0.61 -13.53 -9.77
N GLN A 11 -1.91 -13.22 -9.85
CA GLN A 11 -2.65 -12.58 -8.75
C GLN A 11 -2.75 -13.50 -7.53
N GLU A 12 -3.01 -14.79 -7.72
CA GLU A 12 -3.06 -15.75 -6.62
C GLU A 12 -1.67 -16.00 -6.02
N ALA A 13 -0.62 -16.08 -6.84
CA ALA A 13 0.76 -16.17 -6.36
C ALA A 13 1.16 -14.93 -5.53
N PHE A 14 0.81 -13.73 -6.01
CA PHE A 14 1.04 -12.48 -5.27
C PHE A 14 0.27 -12.47 -3.94
N ARG A 15 -1.00 -12.89 -3.95
CA ARG A 15 -1.83 -12.98 -2.73
C ARG A 15 -1.20 -13.89 -1.68
N GLN A 16 -0.73 -15.07 -2.08
CA GLN A 16 -0.08 -16.02 -1.18
C GLN A 16 1.22 -15.46 -0.60
N ALA A 17 2.06 -14.85 -1.45
CA ALA A 17 3.29 -14.21 -1.01
C ALA A 17 3.03 -13.06 -0.02
N ALA A 18 2.07 -12.18 -0.34
CA ALA A 18 1.66 -11.10 0.54
C ALA A 18 1.15 -11.62 1.88
N ARG A 19 0.25 -12.63 1.88
CA ARG A 19 -0.26 -13.23 3.12
C ARG A 19 0.88 -13.76 4.00
N SER A 20 1.75 -14.60 3.44
CA SER A 20 2.85 -15.18 4.22
C SER A 20 3.81 -14.13 4.78
N PHE A 21 4.08 -13.07 4.02
CA PHE A 21 4.85 -11.94 4.53
C PHE A 21 4.15 -11.25 5.69
N LEU A 22 2.86 -10.91 5.54
CA LEU A 22 2.10 -10.16 6.53
C LEU A 22 1.91 -10.93 7.84
N GLU A 23 1.64 -12.23 7.76
CA GLU A 23 1.58 -13.12 8.94
C GLU A 23 2.90 -13.16 9.70
N LYS A 24 4.03 -13.06 9.00
CA LYS A 24 5.36 -13.14 9.59
C LYS A 24 5.86 -11.80 10.13
N GLU A 25 5.61 -10.71 9.43
CA GLU A 25 6.29 -9.42 9.64
C GLU A 25 5.36 -8.35 10.24
N VAL A 26 4.04 -8.49 10.08
CA VAL A 26 3.04 -7.54 10.58
C VAL A 26 2.29 -8.12 11.77
N ALA A 27 1.70 -9.31 11.65
CA ALA A 27 0.86 -9.89 12.70
C ALA A 27 1.51 -9.93 14.11
N PRO A 28 2.81 -10.25 14.27
CA PRO A 28 3.41 -10.34 15.61
C PRO A 28 3.49 -9.02 16.39
N VAL A 29 3.38 -7.87 15.72
CA VAL A 29 3.52 -6.55 16.38
C VAL A 29 2.19 -5.85 16.64
N VAL A 30 1.08 -6.36 16.11
CA VAL A 30 -0.22 -5.67 16.11
C VAL A 30 -0.74 -5.43 17.52
N ALA A 31 -0.75 -6.46 18.38
CA ALA A 31 -1.36 -6.36 19.71
C ALA A 31 -0.63 -5.35 20.62
N GLU A 32 0.71 -5.38 20.63
CA GLU A 32 1.50 -4.42 21.41
C GLU A 32 1.36 -2.99 20.86
N MET A 33 1.35 -2.84 19.53
CA MET A 33 1.18 -1.54 18.88
C MET A 33 -0.19 -0.93 19.23
N ASP A 34 -1.26 -1.73 19.17
CA ASP A 34 -2.63 -1.29 19.47
C ASP A 34 -2.75 -0.85 20.94
N GLU A 35 -2.27 -1.68 21.88
CA GLU A 35 -2.28 -1.35 23.31
C GLU A 35 -1.51 -0.06 23.64
N ARG A 36 -0.46 0.24 22.87
CA ARG A 36 0.39 1.42 23.07
C ARG A 36 -0.01 2.64 22.25
N GLU A 37 -0.97 2.50 21.33
CA GLU A 37 -1.37 3.54 20.37
C GLU A 37 -0.19 4.10 19.56
N GLU A 38 0.80 3.24 19.25
CA GLU A 38 2.05 3.67 18.61
C GLU A 38 2.04 3.47 17.09
N PHE A 39 2.74 4.35 16.36
CA PHE A 39 2.92 4.16 14.92
C PHE A 39 3.82 2.94 14.64
N PRO A 40 3.41 1.98 13.79
CA PRO A 40 4.11 0.71 13.56
C PRO A 40 5.39 0.84 12.71
N THR A 41 6.37 1.61 13.18
CA THR A 41 7.57 1.96 12.40
C THR A 41 8.33 0.73 11.90
N ARG A 42 8.41 -0.33 12.72
CA ARG A 42 9.14 -1.56 12.36
C ARG A 42 8.50 -2.28 11.18
N SER A 43 7.21 -2.64 11.28
CA SER A 43 6.50 -3.35 10.21
C SER A 43 6.30 -2.46 8.98
N ILE A 44 6.12 -1.15 9.15
CA ILE A 44 6.10 -0.19 8.02
C ILE A 44 7.43 -0.18 7.27
N THR A 45 8.56 -0.28 7.98
CA THR A 45 9.87 -0.40 7.33
C THR A 45 9.99 -1.69 6.53
N ARG A 46 9.48 -2.82 7.06
CA ARG A 46 9.47 -4.10 6.33
C ARG A 46 8.58 -4.03 5.09
N LEU A 47 7.39 -3.42 5.19
CA LEU A 47 6.49 -3.18 4.05
C LEU A 47 7.16 -2.34 2.96
N ARG A 48 7.95 -1.35 3.35
CA ARG A 48 8.76 -0.53 2.44
C ARG A 48 9.82 -1.37 1.72
N GLU A 49 10.55 -2.20 2.44
CA GLU A 49 11.62 -3.04 1.87
C GLU A 49 11.11 -4.02 0.81
N GLU A 50 9.88 -4.53 0.96
CA GLU A 50 9.20 -5.37 -0.04
C GLU A 50 8.53 -4.57 -1.17
N GLY A 51 8.54 -3.24 -1.12
CA GLY A 51 7.95 -2.37 -2.15
C GLY A 51 6.42 -2.27 -2.11
N TYR A 52 5.77 -2.66 -1.01
CA TYR A 52 4.31 -2.71 -0.95
C TYR A 52 3.60 -1.33 -0.98
N PHE A 53 4.32 -0.23 -0.79
CA PHE A 53 3.80 1.13 -1.01
C PHE A 53 3.65 1.49 -2.50
N GLY A 54 4.32 0.74 -3.39
CA GLY A 54 4.35 0.99 -4.82
C GLY A 54 3.49 0.04 -5.64
N ILE A 55 2.63 -0.78 -5.02
CA ILE A 55 1.91 -1.89 -5.69
C ILE A 55 1.22 -1.46 -7.01
N PRO A 56 0.33 -0.44 -7.02
CA PRO A 56 -0.35 -0.05 -8.24
C PRO A 56 0.46 0.92 -9.11
N ILE A 57 1.63 1.37 -8.64
CA ILE A 57 2.43 2.38 -9.33
C ILE A 57 3.24 1.72 -10.46
N PRO A 58 3.30 2.31 -11.66
CA PRO A 58 4.11 1.77 -12.76
C PRO A 58 5.59 1.63 -12.41
N GLU A 59 6.25 0.63 -12.99
CA GLU A 59 7.68 0.35 -12.78
C GLU A 59 8.59 1.54 -13.15
N GLU A 60 8.21 2.35 -14.16
CA GLU A 60 8.96 3.55 -14.56
C GLU A 60 9.07 4.62 -13.45
N TYR A 61 8.19 4.55 -12.45
CA TYR A 61 8.21 5.39 -11.24
C TYR A 61 8.66 4.61 -9.99
N GLY A 62 9.16 3.38 -10.16
CA GLY A 62 9.69 2.55 -9.07
C GLY A 62 8.63 1.79 -8.26
N GLY A 63 7.44 1.56 -8.83
CA GLY A 63 6.42 0.67 -8.25
C GLY A 63 6.50 -0.75 -8.79
N LEU A 64 5.52 -1.58 -8.40
CA LEU A 64 5.44 -3.00 -8.79
C LEU A 64 4.56 -3.25 -10.02
N GLY A 65 3.84 -2.25 -10.52
CA GLY A 65 3.03 -2.37 -11.74
C GLY A 65 1.84 -3.33 -11.66
N LEU A 66 1.42 -3.78 -10.47
CA LEU A 66 0.36 -4.79 -10.30
C LEU A 66 -1.07 -4.25 -10.43
N GLY A 67 -1.18 -2.94 -10.74
CA GLY A 67 -2.44 -2.26 -10.95
C GLY A 67 -3.37 -2.27 -9.74
N LYS A 68 -4.64 -1.94 -9.98
CA LYS A 68 -5.65 -1.83 -8.92
C LYS A 68 -6.04 -3.19 -8.32
N VAL A 69 -6.06 -4.27 -9.12
CA VAL A 69 -6.42 -5.60 -8.61
C VAL A 69 -5.37 -6.12 -7.64
N GLY A 70 -4.07 -6.03 -7.97
CA GLY A 70 -3.00 -6.40 -7.04
C GLY A 70 -3.04 -5.56 -5.76
N TYR A 71 -3.31 -4.26 -5.88
CA TYR A 71 -3.50 -3.38 -4.71
C TYR A 71 -4.69 -3.81 -3.83
N CYS A 72 -5.84 -4.13 -4.42
CA CYS A 72 -7.00 -4.61 -3.66
C CYS A 72 -6.74 -5.96 -2.98
N ILE A 73 -6.09 -6.90 -3.67
CA ILE A 73 -5.66 -8.17 -3.10
C ILE A 73 -4.79 -7.95 -1.86
N PHE A 74 -3.80 -7.07 -1.97
CA PHE A 74 -2.90 -6.77 -0.86
C PHE A 74 -3.64 -6.15 0.33
N LEU A 75 -4.51 -5.17 0.09
CA LEU A 75 -5.29 -4.55 1.16
C LEU A 75 -6.25 -5.53 1.82
N GLU A 76 -6.83 -6.48 1.08
CA GLU A 76 -7.69 -7.52 1.66
C GLU A 76 -6.89 -8.43 2.61
N GLU A 77 -5.69 -8.87 2.20
CA GLU A 77 -4.84 -9.69 3.06
C GLU A 77 -4.29 -8.90 4.26
N LEU A 78 -3.93 -7.63 4.09
CA LEU A 78 -3.50 -6.76 5.18
C LEU A 78 -4.62 -6.47 6.18
N GLY A 79 -5.84 -6.23 5.69
CA GLY A 79 -7.01 -5.98 6.53
C GLY A 79 -7.45 -7.18 7.37
N LYS A 80 -7.06 -8.42 6.99
CA LYS A 80 -7.25 -9.61 7.83
C LYS A 80 -6.33 -9.63 9.05
N ILE A 81 -5.22 -8.89 8.99
CA ILE A 81 -4.21 -8.81 10.04
C ILE A 81 -4.45 -7.58 10.91
N ASP A 82 -4.49 -6.39 10.30
CA ASP A 82 -4.69 -5.14 11.02
C ASP A 82 -5.23 -4.01 10.13
N ALA A 83 -6.29 -3.37 10.62
CA ALA A 83 -6.94 -2.26 9.94
C ALA A 83 -6.11 -0.96 9.99
N SER A 84 -5.27 -0.77 11.02
CA SER A 84 -4.44 0.44 11.15
C SER A 84 -3.34 0.46 10.08
N HIS A 85 -2.65 -0.65 9.86
CA HIS A 85 -1.73 -0.79 8.72
C HIS A 85 -2.45 -0.63 7.38
N GLY A 86 -3.62 -1.25 7.24
CA GLY A 86 -4.47 -1.10 6.06
C GLY A 86 -4.79 0.37 5.75
N THR A 87 -5.06 1.17 6.80
CA THR A 87 -5.30 2.61 6.69
C THR A 87 -4.06 3.38 6.27
N ILE A 88 -2.89 3.05 6.82
CA ILE A 88 -1.63 3.71 6.46
C ILE A 88 -1.29 3.48 4.98
N VAL A 89 -1.28 2.22 4.54
CA VAL A 89 -0.99 1.86 3.14
C VAL A 89 -2.09 2.39 2.22
N GLY A 90 -3.34 2.28 2.66
CA GLY A 90 -4.53 2.69 1.94
C GLY A 90 -4.53 4.19 1.65
N ALA A 91 -4.36 5.03 2.68
CA ALA A 91 -4.34 6.48 2.55
C ALA A 91 -3.13 6.95 1.74
N HIS A 92 -1.94 6.41 2.03
CA HIS A 92 -0.72 6.71 1.26
C HIS A 92 -0.94 6.46 -0.24
N THR A 93 -1.48 5.30 -0.60
CA THR A 93 -1.58 4.88 -2.00
C THR A 93 -2.76 5.52 -2.71
N SER A 94 -3.95 5.41 -2.14
CA SER A 94 -5.17 5.87 -2.82
C SER A 94 -5.38 7.38 -2.77
N LEU A 95 -4.91 8.06 -1.71
CA LEU A 95 -5.08 9.51 -1.56
C LEU A 95 -3.77 10.27 -1.82
N GLY A 96 -2.61 9.71 -1.47
CA GLY A 96 -1.32 10.36 -1.64
C GLY A 96 -0.73 10.21 -3.05
N THR A 97 -0.39 8.98 -3.44
CA THR A 97 0.32 8.72 -4.71
C THR A 97 -0.58 8.82 -5.93
N THR A 98 -1.85 8.43 -5.81
CA THR A 98 -2.80 8.40 -6.93
C THR A 98 -2.98 9.78 -7.60
N PRO A 99 -3.21 10.90 -6.88
CA PRO A 99 -3.27 12.22 -7.52
C PRO A 99 -1.96 12.64 -8.20
N LEU A 100 -0.80 12.31 -7.62
CA LEU A 100 0.50 12.58 -8.24
C LEU A 100 0.69 11.78 -9.54
N LEU A 101 0.26 10.52 -9.55
CA LEU A 101 0.35 9.66 -10.73
C LEU A 101 -0.51 10.18 -11.89
N TYR A 102 -1.77 10.55 -11.61
CA TYR A 102 -2.71 10.94 -12.66
C TYR A 102 -2.60 12.41 -13.09
N TYR A 103 -2.26 13.31 -12.17
CA TYR A 103 -2.34 14.76 -12.41
C TYR A 103 -0.99 15.48 -12.21
N GLY A 104 0.03 14.80 -11.69
CA GLY A 104 1.36 15.38 -11.57
C GLY A 104 2.03 15.56 -12.93
N THR A 105 2.74 16.66 -13.11
CA THR A 105 3.74 16.81 -14.17
C THR A 105 4.86 15.79 -14.00
N GLU A 106 5.61 15.48 -15.07
CA GLU A 106 6.76 14.57 -14.95
C GLU A 106 7.78 15.03 -13.90
N ALA A 107 8.04 16.33 -13.80
CA ALA A 107 8.91 16.87 -12.76
C ALA A 107 8.36 16.59 -11.33
N GLN A 108 7.04 16.71 -11.13
CA GLN A 108 6.41 16.38 -9.85
C GLN A 108 6.43 14.88 -9.56
N LYS A 109 6.17 14.02 -10.56
CA LYS A 109 6.24 12.56 -10.38
C LYS A 109 7.65 12.12 -9.99
N ARG A 110 8.67 12.59 -10.71
CA ARG A 110 10.08 12.28 -10.39
C ARG A 110 10.46 12.75 -8.98
N ARG A 111 9.98 13.93 -8.56
CA ARG A 111 10.32 14.50 -7.26
C ARG A 111 9.57 13.86 -6.09
N TRP A 112 8.31 13.48 -6.28
CA TRP A 112 7.42 13.11 -5.16
C TRP A 112 6.84 11.70 -5.29
N LEU A 113 6.40 11.30 -6.47
CA LEU A 113 5.81 9.97 -6.68
C LEU A 113 6.86 8.87 -6.53
N VAL A 114 8.04 9.04 -7.14
CA VAL A 114 9.12 8.03 -7.09
C VAL A 114 9.55 7.69 -5.65
N PRO A 115 9.92 8.65 -4.78
CA PRO A 115 10.25 8.31 -3.40
C PRO A 115 9.04 7.78 -2.60
N ALA A 116 7.82 8.22 -2.93
CA ALA A 116 6.61 7.71 -2.28
C ALA A 116 6.32 6.25 -2.64
N ALA A 117 6.40 5.88 -3.92
CA ALA A 117 6.21 4.50 -4.39
C ALA A 117 7.22 3.52 -3.77
N ARG A 118 8.44 4.00 -3.49
CA ARG A 118 9.48 3.25 -2.77
C ARG A 118 9.29 3.22 -1.24
N GLY A 119 8.23 3.83 -0.72
CA GLY A 119 7.97 3.98 0.72
C GLY A 119 8.99 4.83 1.47
N GLU A 120 9.88 5.55 0.79
CA GLU A 120 10.86 6.45 1.42
C GLU A 120 10.19 7.68 2.05
N ARG A 121 9.00 8.03 1.54
CA ARG A 121 8.15 9.10 2.06
C ARG A 121 6.71 8.63 2.12
N LEU A 122 6.14 8.65 3.32
CA LEU A 122 4.69 8.53 3.46
C LEU A 122 4.02 9.86 3.08
N LEU A 123 2.86 9.75 2.45
CA LEU A 123 2.08 10.89 1.97
C LEU A 123 0.77 10.92 2.74
N ALA A 124 0.34 12.12 3.08
CA ALA A 124 -0.95 12.39 3.69
C ALA A 124 -1.79 13.22 2.72
N TYR A 125 -3.12 13.21 2.93
CA TYR A 125 -4.07 13.97 2.15
C TYR A 125 -4.91 14.83 3.08
N SER A 126 -4.76 16.14 2.96
CA SER A 126 -5.41 17.13 3.83
C SER A 126 -6.59 17.75 3.10
N LEU A 127 -7.77 17.17 3.28
CA LEU A 127 -9.03 17.65 2.70
C LEU A 127 -10.04 18.09 3.76
N THR A 128 -10.27 17.28 4.79
CA THR A 128 -11.30 17.54 5.80
C THR A 128 -10.98 18.80 6.61
N GLU A 129 -12.00 19.64 6.81
CA GLU A 129 -11.96 20.85 7.64
C GLU A 129 -13.02 20.76 8.76
N PRO A 130 -12.84 21.41 9.93
CA PRO A 130 -13.73 21.24 11.10
C PRO A 130 -15.22 21.61 10.92
N GLY A 131 -15.60 22.23 9.80
CA GLY A 131 -16.96 22.73 9.56
C GLY A 131 -17.49 22.51 8.14
N SER A 132 -16.89 21.58 7.39
CA SER A 132 -17.35 21.15 6.06
C SER A 132 -18.12 19.84 6.11
#